data_AF-A0A1B0GIG9-F1
#
_entry.id   AF-A0A1B0GIG9-F1
#
_cell.length_a   1.000
_cell.length_b   1.000
_cell.length_c   1.000
_cell.angle_alpha   90.00
_cell.angle_beta   90.00
_cell.angle_gamma   90.00
#
_symmetry.space_group_name_H-M   'P 1'
#
loop_
_entity.id
_entity.type
_entity.pdbx_description
1 polymer ?
#
loop_
_entity_poly.entity_id
_entity_poly.type
_entity_poly.pdbx_seq_one_letter_code
_entity_poly.pdbx_strand_id
1 'polypeptide(L)'
;MMEIDVKQRNQRIRRRVRAQRMQAERDRDVVDGGDPDSAEEEQIAAREKPARPPLRRKKPKEPAPLLEEDIIDGFAILAFQIIRRFRGAST
;
A
#
# COMPACT_ATOMS: atom_id res chain seq x y z
N MET A 1 14.72 -3.80 -18.52
CA MET A 1 14.98 -2.91 -17.36
C MET A 1 14.42 -1.49 -17.57
N MET A 2 14.74 -0.82 -18.67
CA MET A 2 14.35 0.59 -18.96
C MET A 2 12.83 0.92 -18.91
N GLU A 3 11.95 0.01 -19.34
CA GLU A 3 10.49 0.29 -19.36
C GLU A 3 9.85 0.41 -17.97
N ILE A 4 10.39 -0.32 -16.98
CA ILE A 4 9.89 -0.27 -15.60
C ILE A 4 10.22 1.09 -14.99
N ASP A 5 11.44 1.58 -15.27
CA ASP A 5 11.93 2.88 -14.79
C ASP A 5 11.12 4.03 -15.39
N VAL A 6 10.77 3.94 -16.68
CA VAL A 6 9.91 4.93 -17.36
C VAL A 6 8.51 4.95 -16.76
N LYS A 7 7.91 3.77 -16.50
CA LYS A 7 6.58 3.67 -15.88
C LYS A 7 6.55 4.26 -14.47
N GLN A 8 7.57 3.96 -13.65
CA GLN A 8 7.71 4.52 -12.30
C GLN A 8 7.94 6.04 -12.33
N ARG A 9 8.80 6.53 -13.24
CA ARG A 9 9.04 7.97 -13.44
C ARG A 9 7.77 8.71 -13.83
N ASN A 10 7.01 8.18 -14.79
CA ASN A 10 5.75 8.77 -15.24
C ASN A 10 4.67 8.74 -14.16
N GLN A 11 4.65 7.71 -13.32
CA GLN A 11 3.75 7.67 -12.16
C GLN A 11 4.13 8.75 -11.12
N ARG A 12 5.43 8.92 -10.83
CA ARG A 12 5.93 9.96 -9.91
C ARG A 12 5.59 11.36 -10.40
N ILE A 13 5.74 11.62 -11.70
CA ILE A 13 5.37 12.91 -12.32
C ILE A 13 3.87 13.18 -12.16
N ARG A 14 3.02 12.19 -12.48
CA ARG A 14 1.56 12.33 -12.32
C ARG A 14 1.13 12.64 -10.89
N ARG A 15 1.77 12.01 -9.89
CA ARG A 15 1.51 12.29 -8.46
C ARG A 15 1.87 13.74 -8.09
N ARG A 16 3.02 14.25 -8.57
CA ARG A 16 3.46 15.63 -8.32
C ARG A 16 2.51 16.65 -8.93
N VAL A 17 2.11 16.46 -10.18
CA VAL A 17 1.17 17.36 -10.87
C VAL A 17 -0.17 17.43 -10.13
N ARG A 18 -0.70 16.28 -9.67
CA ARG A 18 -1.94 16.24 -8.88
C ARG A 18 -1.79 16.98 -7.55
N ALA A 19 -0.67 16.80 -6.84
CA ALA A 19 -0.44 17.49 -5.56
C ALA A 19 -0.34 19.00 -5.74
N GLN A 20 0.39 19.46 -6.76
CA GLN A 20 0.51 20.88 -7.10
C GLN A 20 -0.85 21.49 -7.44
N ARG A 21 -1.69 20.77 -8.19
CA ARG A 21 -3.05 21.24 -8.52
C ARG A 21 -3.90 21.42 -7.26
N MET A 22 -3.88 20.45 -6.35
CA MET A 22 -4.61 20.54 -5.07
C MET A 22 -4.10 21.68 -4.19
N GLN A 23 -2.78 21.92 -4.16
CA GLN A 23 -2.20 23.03 -3.42
C GLN A 23 -2.63 24.37 -4.03
N ALA A 24 -2.54 24.52 -5.36
CA ALA A 24 -2.97 25.73 -6.04
C ALA A 24 -4.48 26.01 -5.90
N GLU A 25 -5.33 24.97 -5.84
CA GLU A 25 -6.76 25.13 -5.53
C GLU A 25 -6.95 25.65 -4.09
N ARG A 26 -6.24 25.09 -3.10
CA ARG A 26 -6.27 25.61 -1.72
C ARG A 26 -5.77 27.05 -1.61
N ASP A 27 -4.67 27.39 -2.29
CA ASP A 27 -4.08 28.73 -2.25
C ASP A 27 -5.02 29.77 -2.90
N ARG A 28 -5.81 29.37 -3.90
CA ARG A 28 -6.87 30.21 -4.48
C ARG A 28 -8.03 30.45 -3.51
N ASP A 29 -8.45 29.41 -2.79
CA ASP A 29 -9.53 29.51 -1.80
C ASP A 29 -9.13 30.37 -0.58
N VAL A 30 -7.84 30.43 -0.24
CA VAL A 30 -7.31 31.29 0.85
C VAL A 30 -7.31 32.78 0.46
N VAL A 31 -7.04 33.10 -0.81
CA VAL A 31 -7.02 34.50 -1.30
C VAL A 31 -8.40 35.16 -1.28
N ASP A 32 -9.50 34.39 -1.31
CA ASP A 32 -10.88 34.89 -1.29
C ASP A 32 -11.45 35.10 0.13
N GLY A 33 -10.61 35.05 1.17
CA GLY A 33 -10.95 35.52 2.53
C GLY A 33 -11.12 34.44 3.59
N GLY A 34 -10.21 33.46 3.65
CA GLY A 34 -10.12 32.51 4.77
C GLY A 34 -8.97 32.84 5.71
N ASP A 35 -9.28 33.31 6.93
CA ASP A 35 -8.36 33.56 8.05
C ASP A 35 -7.37 32.39 8.27
N PRO A 36 -6.05 32.63 8.28
CA PRO A 36 -5.03 31.59 8.41
C PRO A 36 -4.79 31.08 9.85
N ASP A 37 -5.53 31.53 10.87
CA ASP A 37 -5.26 31.13 12.28
C ASP A 37 -6.51 30.73 13.10
N SER A 38 -7.63 30.39 12.45
CA SER A 38 -8.87 30.06 13.15
C SER A 38 -9.17 28.56 13.25
N ALA A 39 -9.07 28.08 14.50
CA ALA A 39 -9.86 27.01 15.10
C ALA A 39 -9.44 25.56 14.83
N GLU A 40 -8.32 25.17 15.45
CA GLU A 40 -8.07 23.79 15.86
C GLU A 40 -8.92 23.31 17.06
N GLU A 41 -9.91 24.10 17.55
CA GLU A 41 -10.66 23.76 18.77
C GLU A 41 -12.21 23.77 18.72
N GLU A 42 -12.91 24.24 17.67
CA GLU A 42 -14.40 24.36 17.78
C GLU A 42 -15.26 24.01 16.55
N GLN A 43 -14.73 23.27 15.55
CA GLN A 43 -15.53 22.76 14.42
C GLN A 43 -15.71 21.23 14.40
N ILE A 44 -15.63 20.58 15.56
CA ILE A 44 -15.72 19.12 15.68
C ILE A 44 -17.18 18.61 15.51
N ALA A 45 -18.20 19.48 15.53
CA ALA A 45 -19.59 19.04 15.68
C ALA A 45 -20.46 18.93 14.41
N ALA A 46 -20.10 19.51 13.25
CA ALA A 46 -21.04 19.59 12.12
C ALA A 46 -20.49 19.22 10.74
N ARG A 47 -19.26 18.68 10.64
CA ARG A 47 -18.80 18.10 9.38
C ARG A 47 -19.39 16.70 9.26
N GLU A 48 -20.59 16.60 8.69
CA GLU A 48 -21.22 15.34 8.31
C GLU A 48 -20.25 14.60 7.38
N LYS A 49 -19.44 13.71 7.96
CA LYS A 49 -18.48 12.91 7.21
C LYS A 49 -19.31 12.15 6.20
N PRO A 50 -19.01 12.22 4.89
CA PRO A 50 -19.78 11.49 3.89
C PRO A 50 -19.88 10.04 4.34
N ALA A 51 -21.10 9.49 4.31
CA ALA A 51 -21.38 8.15 4.79
C ALA A 51 -20.29 7.21 4.26
N ARG A 52 -19.52 6.63 5.19
CA ARG A 52 -18.37 5.81 4.83
C ARG A 52 -18.93 4.69 3.95
N PRO A 53 -18.43 4.51 2.71
CA PRO A 53 -18.95 3.48 1.84
C PRO A 53 -18.95 2.16 2.59
N PRO A 54 -20.00 1.33 2.44
CA PRO A 54 -20.16 0.11 3.23
C PRO A 54 -18.87 -0.69 3.15
N LEU A 55 -18.35 -1.08 4.32
CA LEU A 55 -17.12 -1.86 4.42
C LEU A 55 -17.33 -3.16 3.65
N ARG A 56 -16.83 -3.21 2.41
CA ARG A 56 -16.93 -4.39 1.56
C ARG A 56 -16.20 -5.50 2.30
N ARG A 57 -16.95 -6.44 2.89
CA ARG A 57 -16.40 -7.67 3.46
C ARG A 57 -15.50 -8.27 2.39
N LYS A 58 -14.19 -8.31 2.64
CA LYS A 58 -13.27 -8.98 1.72
C LYS A 58 -13.76 -10.42 1.63
N LYS A 59 -14.08 -10.87 0.41
CA LYS A 59 -14.33 -12.29 0.17
C LYS A 59 -13.16 -13.07 0.77
N PRO A 60 -13.38 -14.21 1.45
CA PRO A 60 -12.28 -15.03 1.91
C PRO A 60 -11.33 -15.23 0.73
N LYS A 61 -10.07 -14.84 0.93
CA LYS A 61 -9.02 -15.07 -0.05
C LYS A 61 -8.91 -16.59 -0.09
N GLU A 62 -9.46 -17.21 -1.13
CA GLU A 62 -9.20 -18.63 -1.38
C GLU A 62 -7.68 -18.84 -1.27
N PRO A 63 -7.23 -19.89 -0.55
CA PRO A 63 -5.81 -20.16 -0.43
C PRO A 63 -5.26 -20.21 -1.86
N ALA A 64 -4.17 -19.48 -2.09
CA ALA A 64 -3.57 -19.43 -3.42
C ALA A 64 -3.34 -20.87 -3.89
N PRO A 65 -3.69 -21.21 -5.14
CA PRO A 65 -3.43 -22.54 -5.66
C PRO A 65 -1.93 -22.82 -5.49
N LEU A 66 -1.60 -23.96 -4.86
CA LEU A 66 -0.22 -24.36 -4.66
C LEU A 66 0.45 -24.49 -6.03
N LEU A 67 1.52 -23.73 -6.24
CA LEU A 67 2.29 -23.81 -7.46
C LEU A 67 3.20 -25.05 -7.37
N GLU A 68 3.51 -25.66 -8.51
CA GLU A 68 4.43 -26.81 -8.57
C GLU A 68 5.80 -26.49 -7.95
N GLU A 69 6.26 -25.24 -8.10
CA GLU A 69 7.48 -24.72 -7.48
C GLU A 69 7.42 -24.77 -5.94
N ASP A 70 6.30 -24.38 -5.32
CA ASP A 70 6.12 -24.42 -3.86
C ASP A 70 6.21 -25.86 -3.32
N ILE A 71 5.75 -26.83 -4.11
CA ILE A 71 5.80 -28.26 -3.76
C ILE A 71 7.24 -28.76 -3.84
N ILE A 72 7.96 -28.46 -4.94
CA ILE A 72 9.35 -28.87 -5.15
C ILE A 72 10.24 -28.28 -4.06
N ASP A 73 10.08 -27.00 -3.75
CA ASP A 73 10.86 -26.31 -2.71
C ASP A 73 10.57 -26.89 -1.32
N GLY A 74 9.31 -27.21 -1.04
CA GLY A 74 8.92 -27.87 0.22
C GLY A 74 9.67 -29.19 0.42
N PHE A 75 9.72 -30.05 -0.61
CA PHE A 75 10.46 -31.31 -0.53
C PHE A 75 11.98 -31.12 -0.46
N ALA A 76 12.54 -30.16 -1.21
CA ALA A 76 13.97 -29.87 -1.18
C ALA A 76 14.43 -29.40 0.21
N ILE A 77 13.63 -28.54 0.87
CA ILE A 77 13.90 -28.07 2.23
C ILE A 77 13.81 -29.23 3.23
N LEU A 78 12.79 -30.08 3.15
CA LEU A 78 12.63 -31.25 4.01
C LEU A 78 13.81 -32.22 3.84
N ALA A 79 14.19 -32.52 2.59
CA ALA A 79 15.33 -33.38 2.28
C ALA A 79 16.64 -32.80 2.81
N PHE A 80 16.87 -31.49 2.63
CA PHE A 80 18.05 -30.82 3.16
C PHE A 80 18.13 -30.92 4.69
N GLN A 81 17.02 -30.70 5.39
CA GLN A 81 16.98 -30.83 6.86
C GLN A 81 17.28 -32.26 7.31
N ILE A 82 16.67 -33.25 6.66
CA ILE A 82 16.90 -34.68 6.93
C ILE A 82 18.37 -35.03 6.71
N ILE A 83 18.90 -34.71 5.53
CA ILE A 83 20.29 -34.99 5.17
C ILE A 83 21.24 -34.29 6.15
N ARG A 84 20.99 -33.03 6.50
CA ARG A 84 21.79 -32.28 7.48
C ARG A 84 21.72 -32.91 8.88
N ARG A 85 20.55 -33.39 9.29
CA ARG A 85 20.33 -34.07 10.59
C ARG A 85 21.14 -35.36 10.67
N PHE A 86 21.13 -36.18 9.62
CA PHE A 86 21.90 -37.43 9.58
C PHE A 86 23.40 -37.19 9.42
N ARG A 87 23.81 -36.17 8.66
CA ARG A 87 25.23 -35.82 8.50
C ARG A 87 25.84 -35.17 9.74
N GLY A 88 25.04 -34.54 10.60
CA GLY A 88 25.48 -33.95 11.87
C GLY A 88 25.41 -34.89 13.09
N ALA A 89 24.95 -36.12 12.92
CA ALA A 89 24.86 -37.14 13.99
C ALA A 89 26.08 -38.08 14.03
N SER A 90 27.10 -37.81 13.21
CA SER A 90 28.35 -38.56 13.12
C SER A 90 29.51 -37.75 13.71
N THR A 91 29.41 -37.37 14.98
CA THR A 91 30.54 -36.90 15.81
C THR A 91 30.28 -37.27 17.25
#